data_AF-A0A3D4BFC1-F1
#
_entry.id   AF-A0A3D4BFC1-F1
#
_cell.length_a   1.000
_cell.length_b   1.000
_cell.length_c   1.000
_cell.angle_alpha   90.00
_cell.angle_beta   90.00
_cell.angle_gamma   90.00
#
_symmetry.space_group_name_H-M   'P 1'
#
loop_
_entity.id
_entity.type
_entity.pdbx_description
1 polymer ?
#
loop_
_entity_poly.entity_id
_entity_poly.type
_entity_poly.pdbx_seq_one_letter_code
_entity_poly.pdbx_strand_id
1 'polypeptide(L)'
;MSKKLYLILSLFVSIGSTAQSKDGYWDNIRTTNETIILKAGEKKFIKSANFPEGTTEVVYRITMLDDNQKISSSLVSVLKSIPDPTGISQGTAGAVFLLSTISGDDKCKYAIYQNVIDVENYIKTGKNTNACFVQSKPINKEAKLLSTSSKCLLGNIENLYFTFESNNWIMNQKIVLEIVPWVDVKSSRGWNPETKKELLTIAQKQEVVKSLSKKDEFYAIFIENVGAKYKYSEFKQLISVEKNRAIEQSVEESLKKSGEVEKYYDVIRNKSLKLFNSGKSNDAIELITTEMIAKKRASYKDYGVLGDYYLLLKQYTKAEEIYNQGLKQNPSEINFQLNLAHVYLFTDRVSQAKDIHEKYSNQTLFTGNSWKEQVKLDFKEFQKFGLPSDNFKKILRIIE
;
A
#
# COMPACT_ATOMS: atom_id res chain seq x y z
N MET A 1 59.25 -1.41 -22.27
CA MET A 1 57.98 -0.80 -22.73
C MET A 1 56.94 -1.01 -21.63
N SER A 2 56.68 0.03 -20.85
CA SER A 2 55.97 0.01 -19.55
C SER A 2 54.45 -0.17 -19.72
N LYS A 3 53.87 -1.23 -19.16
CA LYS A 3 52.42 -1.31 -18.95
C LYS A 3 52.08 -0.68 -17.59
N LYS A 4 51.54 0.54 -17.63
CA LYS A 4 51.03 1.26 -16.47
C LYS A 4 49.77 0.54 -15.95
N LEU A 5 49.86 0.12 -14.69
CA LEU A 5 48.77 -0.40 -13.88
C LEU A 5 47.91 0.79 -13.42
N TYR A 6 46.69 0.93 -13.94
CA TYR A 6 45.73 1.91 -13.44
C TYR A 6 44.95 1.28 -12.28
N LEU A 7 45.41 1.57 -11.06
CA LEU A 7 44.67 1.31 -9.83
C LEU A 7 43.66 2.44 -9.63
N ILE A 8 42.38 2.21 -9.98
CA ILE A 8 41.30 3.15 -9.65
C ILE A 8 40.89 2.86 -8.20
N LEU A 9 41.34 3.74 -7.31
CA LEU A 9 40.98 3.77 -5.90
C LEU A 9 39.56 4.36 -5.78
N SER A 10 38.53 3.52 -5.78
CA SER A 10 37.19 3.92 -5.40
C SER A 10 37.14 4.08 -3.87
N LEU A 11 37.39 5.30 -3.39
CA LEU A 11 37.02 5.73 -2.04
C LEU A 11 35.50 5.66 -1.94
N PHE A 12 34.99 4.56 -1.37
CA PHE A 12 33.66 4.55 -0.78
C PHE A 12 33.71 5.49 0.43
N VAL A 13 33.13 6.68 0.26
CA VAL A 13 32.68 7.49 1.37
C VAL A 13 31.58 6.69 2.07
N SER A 14 31.95 5.96 3.11
CA SER A 14 30.99 5.45 4.10
C SER A 14 30.41 6.66 4.83
N ILE A 15 29.35 7.24 4.27
CA ILE A 15 28.46 8.11 5.02
C ILE A 15 27.96 7.24 6.17
N GLY A 16 28.42 7.55 7.39
CA GLY A 16 28.00 6.90 8.60
C GLY A 16 26.47 6.86 8.63
N SER A 17 25.93 5.67 8.42
CA SER A 17 24.53 5.41 8.72
C SER A 17 24.44 5.46 10.24
N THR A 18 24.11 6.62 10.80
CA THR A 18 23.63 6.66 12.18
C THR A 18 22.45 5.70 12.21
N ALA A 19 22.57 4.59 12.92
CA ALA A 19 21.52 3.59 13.04
C ALA A 19 20.33 4.23 13.77
N GLN A 20 19.48 4.94 13.02
CA GLN A 20 18.15 5.30 13.47
C GLN A 20 17.31 4.03 13.35
N SER A 21 16.41 3.81 14.31
CA SER A 21 15.66 2.56 14.35
C SER A 21 14.84 2.40 13.07
N LYS A 22 14.58 1.15 12.65
CA LYS A 22 13.70 0.88 11.49
C LYS A 22 12.29 1.42 11.69
N ASP A 23 11.91 1.68 12.94
CA ASP A 23 10.56 2.06 13.34
C ASP A 23 10.37 3.58 13.42
N GLY A 24 11.43 4.37 13.64
CA GLY A 24 11.31 5.83 13.75
C GLY A 24 12.58 6.57 14.15
N TYR A 25 12.43 7.87 14.38
CA TYR A 25 13.52 8.75 14.81
C TYR A 25 13.03 9.93 15.67
N TRP A 26 13.89 10.43 16.56
CA TRP A 26 13.68 11.69 17.25
C TRP A 26 13.99 12.86 16.30
N ASP A 27 12.99 13.68 16.00
CA ASP A 27 13.15 14.79 15.07
C ASP A 27 13.94 15.93 15.71
N ASN A 28 15.14 16.19 15.20
CA ASN A 28 16.04 17.22 15.71
C ASN A 28 15.91 18.56 14.98
N ILE A 29 14.94 18.71 14.07
CA ILE A 29 14.67 19.92 13.29
C ILE A 29 13.43 20.62 13.87
N ARG A 30 12.34 19.88 14.09
CA ARG A 30 11.06 20.38 14.60
C ARG A 30 10.98 20.27 16.13
N THR A 31 12.00 20.79 16.81
CA THR A 31 12.10 20.80 18.28
C THR A 31 11.69 22.15 18.86
N THR A 32 11.23 22.15 20.10
CA THR A 32 11.06 23.38 20.89
C THR A 32 12.22 23.51 21.87
N ASN A 33 12.83 24.69 21.98
CA ASN A 33 13.80 25.01 23.02
C ASN A 33 13.61 26.48 23.41
N GLU A 34 12.76 26.70 24.40
CA GLU A 34 12.31 28.03 24.78
C GLU A 34 12.66 28.32 26.23
N THR A 35 13.01 29.58 26.50
CA THR A 35 13.33 30.05 27.85
C THR A 35 12.40 31.19 28.22
N ILE A 36 11.70 31.05 29.35
CA ILE A 36 10.83 32.10 29.90
C ILE A 36 11.29 32.48 31.31
N ILE A 37 10.97 33.71 31.70
CA ILE A 37 11.14 34.21 33.06
C ILE A 37 9.75 34.47 33.63
N LEU A 38 9.46 33.90 34.80
CA LEU A 38 8.22 34.10 35.53
C LEU A 38 8.47 34.89 36.82
N LYS A 39 7.71 35.97 37.00
CA LYS A 39 7.62 36.69 38.27
C LYS A 39 6.70 35.95 39.25
N ALA A 40 6.70 36.38 40.51
CA ALA A 40 5.82 35.82 41.54
C ALA A 40 4.33 35.87 41.12
N GLY A 41 3.67 34.70 41.14
CA GLY A 41 2.26 34.55 40.75
C GLY A 41 1.97 34.73 39.25
N GLU A 42 2.99 34.97 38.43
CA GLU A 42 2.82 35.11 36.99
C GLU A 42 2.53 33.75 36.33
N LYS A 43 1.64 33.77 35.34
CA LYS A 43 1.33 32.62 34.49
C LYS A 43 1.71 32.95 33.05
N LYS A 44 2.50 32.09 32.41
CA LYS A 44 2.82 32.17 30.97
C LYS A 44 2.65 30.81 30.32
N PHE A 45 2.63 30.79 29.00
CA PHE A 45 2.65 29.56 28.24
C PHE A 45 3.74 29.59 27.16
N ILE A 46 4.18 28.40 26.77
CA ILE A 46 5.03 28.16 25.62
C ILE A 46 4.24 27.28 24.65
N LYS A 47 4.11 27.73 23.40
CA LYS A 47 3.60 26.90 22.31
C LYS A 47 4.76 26.09 21.74
N SER A 48 4.59 24.78 21.58
CA SER A 48 5.60 23.95 20.92
C SER A 48 5.68 24.27 19.43
N ALA A 49 6.82 23.93 18.81
CA ALA A 49 6.90 23.79 17.37
C ALA A 49 5.81 22.85 16.85
N ASN A 50 5.41 23.06 15.59
CA ASN A 50 4.47 22.17 14.92
C ASN A 50 5.11 20.78 14.74
N PHE A 51 4.37 19.76 15.15
CA PHE A 51 4.83 18.39 15.11
C PHE A 51 4.85 17.85 13.68
N PRO A 52 5.83 16.99 13.36
CA PRO A 52 5.84 16.20 12.13
C PRO A 52 4.56 15.38 11.94
N GLU A 53 4.17 15.18 10.68
CA GLU A 53 3.27 14.07 10.34
C GLU A 53 3.90 12.73 10.74
N GLY A 54 3.12 11.88 11.41
CA GLY A 54 3.60 10.62 11.96
C GLY A 54 4.18 10.72 13.37
N THR A 55 4.03 11.85 14.05
CA THR A 55 4.41 11.97 15.46
C THR A 55 3.55 11.05 16.33
N THR A 56 4.16 10.05 16.95
CA THR A 56 3.48 9.12 17.87
C THR A 56 3.91 9.31 19.32
N GLU A 57 5.05 9.95 19.53
CA GLU A 57 5.55 10.25 20.87
C GLU A 57 6.20 11.63 20.93
N VAL A 58 6.25 12.20 22.12
CA VAL A 58 6.89 13.47 22.41
C VAL A 58 7.62 13.34 23.74
N VAL A 59 8.93 13.60 23.73
CA VAL A 59 9.68 13.79 24.97
C VAL A 59 9.75 15.27 25.24
N TYR A 60 9.49 15.66 26.49
CA TYR A 60 9.80 17.01 26.95
C TYR A 60 10.66 16.98 28.19
N ARG A 61 11.42 18.05 28.37
CA ARG A 61 12.25 18.33 29.53
C ARG A 61 12.02 19.76 30.01
N ILE A 62 11.72 19.88 31.29
CA ILE A 62 11.57 21.15 32.01
C ILE A 62 12.73 21.25 32.98
N THR A 63 13.45 22.37 32.94
CA THR A 63 14.54 22.67 33.88
C THR A 63 14.37 24.08 34.42
N MET A 64 14.33 24.20 35.75
CA MET A 64 14.41 25.49 36.43
C MET A 64 15.89 25.87 36.59
N LEU A 65 16.23 27.10 36.26
CA LEU A 65 17.59 27.64 36.36
C LEU A 65 17.62 28.85 37.28
N ASP A 66 18.67 28.95 38.08
CA ASP A 66 19.04 30.22 38.72
C ASP A 66 19.68 31.17 37.69
N ASP A 67 19.71 32.48 37.96
CA ASP A 67 20.15 33.51 36.99
C ASP A 67 21.53 33.24 36.36
N ASN A 68 22.43 32.61 37.11
CA ASN A 68 23.80 32.30 36.68
C ASN A 68 23.98 30.90 36.08
N GLN A 69 22.94 30.06 36.06
CA GLN A 69 23.02 28.69 35.56
C GLN A 69 22.76 28.60 34.05
N LYS A 70 23.44 27.64 33.40
CA LYS A 70 23.24 27.26 32.00
C LYS A 70 23.22 25.75 31.89
N ILE A 71 22.34 25.22 31.03
CA ILE A 71 22.24 23.78 30.76
C ILE A 71 23.50 23.30 30.04
N SER A 72 24.11 22.23 30.57
CA SER A 72 25.36 21.64 30.05
C SER A 72 25.18 20.80 28.78
N SER A 73 24.01 20.18 28.59
CA SER A 73 23.68 19.34 27.43
C SER A 73 22.20 19.45 27.06
N SER A 74 21.88 19.71 25.79
CA SER A 74 20.48 19.80 25.31
C SER A 74 19.80 18.43 25.24
N LEU A 75 18.47 18.40 25.26
CA LEU A 75 17.68 17.17 25.19
C LEU A 75 17.97 16.43 23.87
N VAL A 76 18.08 17.17 22.77
CA VAL A 76 18.48 16.63 21.46
C VAL A 76 19.84 15.95 21.52
N SER A 77 20.83 16.53 22.21
CA SER A 77 22.16 15.92 22.34
C SER A 77 22.13 14.62 23.13
N VAL A 78 21.32 14.56 24.21
CA VAL A 78 21.12 13.34 24.99
C VAL A 78 20.45 12.27 24.14
N LEU A 79 19.37 12.62 23.42
CA LEU A 79 18.66 11.67 22.55
C LEU A 79 19.55 11.10 21.44
N LYS A 80 20.43 11.93 20.84
CA LYS A 80 21.41 11.47 19.84
C LYS A 80 22.46 10.52 20.38
N SER A 81 22.73 10.55 21.68
CA SER A 81 23.72 9.67 22.32
C SER A 81 23.19 8.27 22.63
N ILE A 82 21.88 8.05 22.48
CA ILE A 82 21.23 6.76 22.76
C ILE A 82 21.37 5.85 21.52
N PRO A 83 22.04 4.69 21.63
CA PRO A 83 22.28 3.80 20.50
C PRO A 83 21.02 3.23 19.85
N ASP A 84 19.99 2.94 20.66
CA ASP A 84 18.65 2.58 20.20
C ASP A 84 17.63 3.58 20.75
N PRO A 85 17.17 4.52 19.93
CA PRO A 85 16.32 5.60 20.41
C PRO A 85 14.92 5.13 20.83
N THR A 86 14.51 3.89 20.49
CA THR A 86 13.24 3.29 20.95
C THR A 86 13.28 2.86 22.41
N GLY A 87 14.48 2.73 23.00
CA GLY A 87 14.65 2.31 24.39
C GLY A 87 14.03 3.27 25.41
N ILE A 88 13.82 4.54 25.04
CA ILE A 88 13.10 5.53 25.87
C ILE A 88 11.62 5.15 26.00
N SER A 89 11.04 4.61 24.93
CA SER A 89 9.63 4.22 24.83
C SER A 89 9.32 2.92 25.58
N GLN A 90 10.35 2.12 25.91
CA GLN A 90 10.19 0.80 26.53
C GLN A 90 10.20 0.77 28.06
N GLY A 91 10.41 1.89 28.77
CA GLY A 91 10.31 1.89 30.24
C GLY A 91 10.77 3.14 30.98
N THR A 92 10.37 3.23 32.26
CA THR A 92 10.61 4.38 33.16
C THR A 92 12.09 4.64 33.49
N ALA A 93 12.97 3.65 33.37
CA ALA A 93 14.41 3.82 33.61
C ALA A 93 15.09 4.74 32.57
N GLY A 94 14.57 4.77 31.33
CA GLY A 94 15.10 5.61 30.25
C GLY A 94 14.87 7.11 30.47
N ALA A 95 13.76 7.48 31.13
CA ALA A 95 13.40 8.89 31.36
C ALA A 95 14.33 9.58 32.39
N VAL A 96 14.94 8.82 33.31
CA VAL A 96 15.90 9.36 34.28
C VAL A 96 17.15 9.91 33.56
N PHE A 97 17.61 9.23 32.51
CA PHE A 97 18.74 9.69 31.69
C PHE A 97 18.47 11.00 30.93
N LEU A 98 17.19 11.37 30.79
CA LEU A 98 16.79 12.60 30.11
C LEU A 98 16.80 13.81 31.05
N LEU A 99 16.78 13.60 32.37
CA LEU A 99 16.78 14.68 33.35
C LEU A 99 18.05 15.52 33.24
N SER A 100 17.90 16.83 33.46
CA SER A 100 19.05 17.72 33.62
C SER A 100 19.84 17.35 34.87
N THR A 101 21.18 17.44 34.78
CA THR A 101 22.07 17.31 35.93
C THR A 101 21.99 18.52 36.86
N ILE A 102 21.42 19.64 36.40
CA ILE A 102 21.24 20.86 37.18
C ILE A 102 20.10 20.64 38.19
N SER A 103 20.26 21.21 39.38
CA SER A 103 19.24 21.27 40.42
C SER A 103 19.21 22.68 40.98
N GLY A 104 18.07 23.37 40.80
CA GLY A 104 17.75 24.59 41.53
C GLY A 104 16.77 24.30 42.66
N ASP A 105 16.66 25.24 43.60
CA ASP A 105 15.68 25.18 44.70
C ASP A 105 14.29 25.69 44.25
N ASP A 106 14.25 26.38 43.12
CA ASP A 106 13.03 26.91 42.52
C ASP A 106 12.08 25.80 42.04
N LYS A 107 10.78 26.01 42.29
CA LYS A 107 9.72 25.06 41.92
C LYS A 107 8.58 25.73 41.18
N CYS A 108 8.09 25.11 40.10
CA CYS A 108 6.90 25.53 39.38
C CYS A 108 5.85 24.41 39.28
N LYS A 109 4.59 24.82 39.08
CA LYS A 109 3.55 23.93 38.55
C LYS A 109 3.43 24.17 37.05
N TYR A 110 2.99 23.15 36.31
CA TYR A 110 2.70 23.30 34.90
C TYR A 110 1.52 22.42 34.47
N ALA A 111 0.90 22.78 33.36
CA ALA A 111 -0.12 21.98 32.69
C ALA A 111 0.11 22.01 31.18
N ILE A 112 -0.43 20.99 30.49
CA ILE A 112 -0.32 20.85 29.04
C ILE A 112 -1.72 20.86 28.45
N TYR A 113 -1.87 21.57 27.33
CA TYR A 113 -3.11 21.72 26.60
C TYR A 113 -2.91 21.47 25.11
N GLN A 114 -3.98 21.08 24.43
CA GLN A 114 -4.02 20.92 22.98
C GLN A 114 -4.58 22.16 22.26
N ASN A 115 -5.24 23.07 22.99
CA ASN A 115 -5.92 24.23 22.41
C ASN A 115 -5.56 25.52 23.17
N VAL A 116 -5.28 26.59 22.42
CA VAL A 116 -4.97 27.91 22.94
C VAL A 116 -6.13 28.53 23.74
N ILE A 117 -7.38 28.22 23.41
CA ILE A 117 -8.56 28.74 24.13
C ILE A 117 -8.55 28.26 25.60
N ASP A 118 -8.22 26.99 25.84
CA ASP A 118 -8.13 26.43 27.19
C ASP A 118 -6.94 27.02 27.96
N VAL A 119 -5.83 27.31 27.26
CA VAL A 119 -4.67 28.01 27.82
C VAL A 119 -5.04 29.41 28.27
N GLU A 120 -5.70 30.19 27.41
CA GLU A 120 -6.14 31.55 27.76
C GLU A 120 -7.10 31.56 28.96
N ASN A 121 -7.98 30.56 29.03
CA ASN A 121 -8.86 30.38 30.18
C ASN A 121 -8.07 30.08 31.46
N TYR A 122 -7.03 29.23 31.40
CA TYR A 122 -6.14 28.97 32.52
C TYR A 122 -5.39 30.22 32.97
N ILE A 123 -4.82 31.00 32.04
CA ILE A 123 -4.12 32.25 32.37
C ILE A 123 -5.06 33.21 33.11
N LYS A 124 -6.32 33.34 32.67
CA LYS A 124 -7.33 34.23 33.28
C LYS A 124 -7.85 33.74 34.63
N THR A 125 -8.10 32.43 34.77
CA THR A 125 -8.88 31.89 35.90
C THR A 125 -8.08 31.01 36.87
N GLY A 126 -6.91 30.51 36.44
CA GLY A 126 -6.15 29.48 37.15
C GLY A 126 -6.78 28.08 37.12
N LYS A 127 -7.91 27.88 36.43
CA LYS A 127 -8.59 26.57 36.35
C LYS A 127 -8.02 25.74 35.21
N ASN A 128 -7.66 24.49 35.50
CA ASN A 128 -7.12 23.53 34.53
C ASN A 128 -8.21 22.81 33.71
N THR A 129 -9.18 23.55 33.17
CA THR A 129 -10.25 22.97 32.35
C THR A 129 -9.65 22.41 31.05
N ASN A 130 -9.99 21.16 30.69
CA ASN A 130 -9.53 20.46 29.48
C ASN A 130 -7.99 20.30 29.34
N ALA A 131 -7.22 20.52 30.41
CA ALA A 131 -5.80 20.20 30.39
C ALA A 131 -5.62 18.69 30.11
N CYS A 132 -4.79 18.37 29.12
CA CYS A 132 -4.49 16.97 28.78
C CYS A 132 -3.53 16.35 29.80
N PHE A 133 -2.75 17.18 30.50
CA PHE A 133 -1.89 16.78 31.60
C PHE A 133 -1.75 17.93 32.61
N VAL A 134 -1.72 17.62 33.92
CA VAL A 134 -1.56 18.61 35.00
C VAL A 134 -0.55 18.12 36.01
N GLN A 135 0.51 18.89 36.24
CA GLN A 135 1.46 18.69 37.33
C GLN A 135 1.16 19.67 38.47
N SER A 136 0.32 19.22 39.40
CA SER A 136 -0.09 20.03 40.56
C SER A 136 0.97 20.10 41.66
N LYS A 137 1.85 19.10 41.76
CA LYS A 137 2.97 19.08 42.71
C LYS A 137 4.13 19.90 42.13
N PRO A 138 4.61 20.96 42.82
CA PRO A 138 5.70 21.79 42.30
C PRO A 138 6.99 20.97 42.08
N ILE A 139 7.63 21.18 40.93
CA ILE A 139 8.85 20.49 40.48
C ILE A 139 9.97 21.49 40.19
N ASN A 140 11.23 21.08 40.38
CA ASN A 140 12.41 21.86 39.95
C ASN A 140 13.00 21.37 38.62
N LYS A 141 12.75 20.12 38.25
CA LYS A 141 13.06 19.54 36.94
C LYS A 141 12.17 18.35 36.65
N GLU A 142 11.95 18.08 35.38
CA GLU A 142 11.25 16.88 34.94
C GLU A 142 11.59 16.54 33.49
N ALA A 143 11.57 15.25 33.18
CA ALA A 143 11.59 14.75 31.82
C ALA A 143 10.52 13.66 31.71
N LYS A 144 9.69 13.74 30.68
CA LYS A 144 8.55 12.84 30.48
C LYS A 144 8.38 12.50 29.01
N LEU A 145 7.96 11.26 28.78
CA LEU A 145 7.50 10.77 27.49
C LEU A 145 5.97 10.82 27.46
N LEU A 146 5.43 11.49 26.45
CA LEU A 146 4.02 11.39 26.05
C LEU A 146 3.98 10.46 24.84
N SER A 147 3.13 9.44 24.86
CA SER A 147 2.85 8.57 23.70
C SER A 147 1.40 8.69 23.28
N THR A 148 0.98 7.97 22.23
CA THR A 148 -0.41 7.96 21.73
C THR A 148 -1.45 7.50 22.77
N SER A 149 -1.04 6.88 23.88
CA SER A 149 -1.92 6.56 25.01
C SER A 149 -2.18 7.77 25.93
N SER A 150 -1.36 8.82 25.84
CA SER A 150 -1.56 10.06 26.58
C SER A 150 -2.70 10.86 25.99
N LYS A 151 -3.54 11.44 26.86
CA LYS A 151 -4.57 12.42 26.45
C LYS A 151 -4.01 13.58 25.65
N CYS A 152 -2.72 13.91 25.82
CA CYS A 152 -2.08 14.99 25.10
C CYS A 152 -1.78 14.68 23.63
N LEU A 153 -1.64 13.41 23.26
CA LEU A 153 -1.38 13.00 21.87
C LEU A 153 -2.58 12.27 21.24
N LEU A 154 -3.79 12.42 21.82
CA LEU A 154 -5.01 11.89 21.21
C LEU A 154 -5.46 12.77 20.04
N GLY A 155 -5.71 12.15 18.90
CA GLY A 155 -6.17 12.82 17.68
C GLY A 155 -5.04 13.36 16.81
N ASN A 156 -5.39 14.11 15.76
CA ASN A 156 -4.43 14.76 14.89
C ASN A 156 -4.01 16.10 15.50
N ILE A 157 -2.95 16.09 16.29
CA ILE A 157 -2.45 17.28 16.97
C ILE A 157 -1.36 17.97 16.15
N GLU A 158 -1.44 19.30 16.05
CA GLU A 158 -0.42 20.10 15.36
C GLU A 158 0.70 20.52 16.32
N ASN A 159 0.38 20.86 17.56
CA ASN A 159 1.29 21.36 18.58
C ASN A 159 0.68 21.20 19.98
N LEU A 160 1.47 21.47 21.01
CA LEU A 160 1.05 21.51 22.41
C LEU A 160 1.37 22.87 23.04
N TYR A 161 0.63 23.19 24.09
CA TYR A 161 0.82 24.39 24.88
C TYR A 161 1.18 24.00 26.32
N PHE A 162 2.34 24.43 26.78
CA PHE A 162 2.81 24.22 28.15
C PHE A 162 2.58 25.50 28.94
N THR A 163 1.72 25.47 29.94
CA THR A 163 1.50 26.59 30.86
C THR A 163 2.34 26.41 32.11
N PHE A 164 2.87 27.50 32.64
CA PHE A 164 3.67 27.50 33.85
C PHE A 164 3.14 28.56 34.81
N GLU A 165 3.16 28.22 36.10
CA GLU A 165 2.79 29.11 37.20
C GLU A 165 3.90 29.10 38.24
N SER A 166 4.42 30.29 38.54
CA SER A 166 5.44 30.48 39.57
C SER A 166 4.82 30.38 40.96
N ASN A 167 5.41 29.53 41.80
CA ASN A 167 5.12 29.50 43.24
C ASN A 167 6.17 30.27 44.06
N ASN A 168 7.18 30.86 43.42
CA ASN A 168 8.18 31.65 44.13
C ASN A 168 7.61 33.04 44.41
N TRP A 169 7.67 33.47 45.67
CA TRP A 169 7.16 34.75 46.13
C TRP A 169 8.20 35.89 45.97
N ILE A 170 9.49 35.54 45.96
CA ILE A 170 10.58 36.50 46.18
C ILE A 170 11.43 36.69 44.91
N MET A 171 11.79 35.61 44.20
CA MET A 171 12.68 35.70 43.04
C MET A 171 11.99 35.30 41.73
N ASN A 172 12.53 35.83 40.63
CA ASN A 172 12.11 35.44 39.29
C ASN A 172 12.57 34.00 39.01
N GLN A 173 11.71 33.20 38.41
CA GLN A 173 12.03 31.84 38.02
C GLN A 173 12.34 31.78 36.53
N LYS A 174 13.52 31.27 36.18
CA LYS A 174 13.90 31.02 34.79
C LYS A 174 13.59 29.57 34.44
N ILE A 175 12.74 29.36 33.45
CA ILE A 175 12.28 28.04 33.01
C ILE A 175 12.80 27.79 31.61
N VAL A 176 13.44 26.64 31.40
CA VAL A 176 13.78 26.12 30.07
C VAL A 176 12.90 24.93 29.76
N LEU A 177 12.23 25.00 28.61
CA LEU A 177 11.41 23.92 28.07
C LEU A 177 12.01 23.42 26.77
N GLU A 178 12.37 22.14 26.75
CA GLU A 178 12.80 21.43 25.55
C GLU A 178 11.77 20.37 25.18
N ILE A 179 11.39 20.29 23.90
CA ILE A 179 10.42 19.32 23.37
C ILE A 179 10.99 18.71 22.09
N VAL A 180 11.00 17.38 22.01
CA VAL A 180 11.48 16.63 20.85
C VAL A 180 10.45 15.55 20.48
N PRO A 181 9.84 15.60 19.28
CA PRO A 181 8.90 14.58 18.83
C PRO A 181 9.61 13.36 18.24
N TRP A 182 9.00 12.19 18.42
CA TRP A 182 9.35 10.94 17.73
C TRP A 182 8.46 10.76 16.50
N VAL A 183 9.06 10.53 15.35
CA VAL A 183 8.37 10.26 14.08
C VAL A 183 8.41 8.78 13.78
N ASP A 184 7.24 8.14 13.81
CA ASP A 184 7.08 6.74 13.41
C ASP A 184 7.07 6.63 11.88
N VAL A 185 7.93 5.78 11.32
CA VAL A 185 8.10 5.65 9.86
C VAL A 185 6.81 5.24 9.18
N LYS A 186 6.04 4.31 9.77
CA LYS A 186 4.78 3.83 9.18
C LYS A 186 3.71 4.92 9.20
N SER A 187 3.58 5.60 10.33
CA SER A 187 2.59 6.66 10.55
C SER A 187 2.91 7.90 9.72
N SER A 188 4.20 8.21 9.51
CA SER A 188 4.66 9.32 8.67
C SER A 188 4.31 9.18 7.18
N ARG A 189 3.80 8.02 6.76
CA ARG A 189 3.26 7.84 5.40
C ARG A 189 1.87 8.46 5.21
N GLY A 190 1.22 8.90 6.28
CA GLY A 190 -0.08 9.59 6.23
C GLY A 190 -1.31 8.68 6.11
N TRP A 191 -1.14 7.36 6.23
CA TRP A 191 -2.23 6.39 6.13
C TRP A 191 -2.87 6.09 7.50
N ASN A 192 -3.79 6.95 7.90
CA ASN A 192 -4.66 6.81 9.09
C ASN A 192 -6.04 6.20 8.75
N PRO A 193 -6.93 5.91 9.72
CA PRO A 193 -8.25 5.34 9.44
C PRO A 193 -9.09 6.16 8.45
N GLU A 194 -9.01 7.49 8.49
CA GLU A 194 -9.77 8.39 7.63
C GLU A 194 -9.28 8.31 6.17
N THR A 195 -7.98 8.46 5.95
CA THR A 195 -7.35 8.39 4.61
C THR A 195 -7.45 6.99 4.00
N LYS A 196 -7.39 5.93 4.83
CA LYS A 196 -7.62 4.55 4.36
C LYS A 196 -9.07 4.33 3.88
N LYS A 197 -10.07 5.04 4.42
CA LYS A 197 -11.45 5.00 3.91
C LYS A 197 -11.57 5.57 2.49
N GLU A 198 -10.71 6.50 2.09
CA GLU A 198 -10.64 6.97 0.70
C GLU A 198 -10.24 5.82 -0.24
N LEU A 199 -9.20 5.06 0.12
CA LEU A 199 -8.76 3.89 -0.66
C LEU A 199 -9.83 2.79 -0.68
N LEU A 200 -10.50 2.55 0.44
CA LEU A 200 -11.63 1.61 0.50
C LEU A 200 -12.73 2.01 -0.50
N THR A 201 -13.07 3.30 -0.55
CA THR A 201 -14.08 3.82 -1.48
C THR A 201 -13.65 3.63 -2.94
N ILE A 202 -12.37 3.83 -3.26
CA ILE A 202 -11.81 3.57 -4.59
C ILE A 202 -11.91 2.08 -4.94
N ALA A 203 -11.55 1.20 -4.01
CA ALA A 203 -11.60 -0.24 -4.19
C ALA A 203 -13.03 -0.74 -4.42
N GLN A 204 -13.99 -0.28 -3.61
CA GLN A 204 -15.41 -0.65 -3.71
C GLN A 204 -16.06 -0.28 -5.05
N LYS A 205 -15.55 0.75 -5.74
CA LYS A 205 -16.06 1.20 -7.05
C LYS A 205 -15.56 0.36 -8.22
N GLN A 206 -14.58 -0.52 -8.03
CA GLN A 206 -14.02 -1.32 -9.12
C GLN A 206 -15.06 -2.33 -9.63
N GLU A 207 -15.21 -2.45 -10.95
CA GLU A 207 -16.22 -3.34 -11.57
C GLU A 207 -16.05 -4.80 -11.10
N VAL A 208 -14.79 -5.24 -10.94
CA VAL A 208 -14.44 -6.59 -10.50
C VAL A 208 -15.08 -6.98 -9.17
N VAL A 209 -15.26 -6.04 -8.24
CA VAL A 209 -15.76 -6.30 -6.88
C VAL A 209 -17.11 -7.00 -6.88
N LYS A 210 -17.96 -6.74 -7.88
CA LYS A 210 -19.28 -7.38 -8.01
C LYS A 210 -19.20 -8.90 -8.14
N SER A 211 -18.08 -9.40 -8.65
CA SER A 211 -17.85 -10.82 -8.92
C SER A 211 -17.09 -11.56 -7.82
N LEU A 212 -16.47 -10.85 -6.88
CA LEU A 212 -15.59 -11.44 -5.88
C LEU A 212 -16.36 -12.16 -4.77
N SER A 213 -15.83 -13.31 -4.35
CA SER A 213 -16.32 -14.04 -3.17
C SER A 213 -15.68 -13.48 -1.89
N LYS A 214 -14.38 -13.17 -1.95
CA LYS A 214 -13.58 -12.67 -0.82
C LYS A 214 -13.34 -11.16 -0.90
N LYS A 215 -14.42 -10.38 -0.76
CA LYS A 215 -14.37 -8.91 -0.90
C LYS A 215 -13.49 -8.24 0.15
N ASP A 216 -13.61 -8.65 1.41
CA ASP A 216 -12.87 -8.01 2.51
C ASP A 216 -11.36 -8.24 2.40
N GLU A 217 -10.96 -9.46 2.03
CA GLU A 217 -9.56 -9.80 1.76
C GLU A 217 -9.01 -8.97 0.59
N PHE A 218 -9.77 -8.84 -0.51
CA PHE A 218 -9.40 -7.98 -1.63
C PHE A 218 -9.24 -6.50 -1.20
N TYR A 219 -10.15 -5.95 -0.40
CA TYR A 219 -10.06 -4.57 0.05
C TYR A 219 -8.85 -4.33 0.96
N ALA A 220 -8.59 -5.24 1.90
CA ALA A 220 -7.45 -5.15 2.80
C ALA A 220 -6.14 -5.13 2.01
N ILE A 221 -5.96 -6.09 1.09
CA ILE A 221 -4.77 -6.19 0.26
C ILE A 221 -4.63 -4.97 -0.66
N PHE A 222 -5.72 -4.45 -1.21
CA PHE A 222 -5.69 -3.23 -2.04
C PHE A 222 -5.15 -2.04 -1.25
N ILE A 223 -5.67 -1.82 -0.04
CA ILE A 223 -5.24 -0.73 0.85
C ILE A 223 -3.75 -0.91 1.22
N GLU A 224 -3.32 -2.13 1.52
CA GLU A 224 -1.93 -2.45 1.84
C GLU A 224 -0.99 -2.19 0.65
N ASN A 225 -1.35 -2.64 -0.56
CA ASN A 225 -0.52 -2.46 -1.75
C ASN A 225 -0.33 -0.98 -2.09
N VAL A 226 -1.40 -0.18 -2.06
CA VAL A 226 -1.30 1.27 -2.29
C VAL A 226 -0.50 1.93 -1.17
N GLY A 227 -0.78 1.56 0.09
CA GLY A 227 -0.14 2.15 1.26
C GLY A 227 1.36 1.84 1.38
N ALA A 228 1.79 0.67 0.91
CA ALA A 228 3.18 0.27 0.85
C ALA A 228 3.95 1.02 -0.25
N LYS A 229 3.31 1.31 -1.39
CA LYS A 229 3.95 1.94 -2.54
C LYS A 229 4.03 3.45 -2.45
N TYR A 230 2.98 4.10 -1.94
CA TYR A 230 2.88 5.57 -1.92
C TYR A 230 2.66 6.09 -0.51
N LYS A 231 3.15 7.29 -0.20
CA LYS A 231 2.60 8.10 0.89
C LYS A 231 1.22 8.64 0.48
N TYR A 232 0.39 9.01 1.45
CA TYR A 232 -0.93 9.58 1.19
C TYR A 232 -0.83 10.84 0.32
N SER A 233 0.08 11.76 0.66
CA SER A 233 0.31 13.00 -0.09
C SER A 233 0.74 12.75 -1.53
N GLU A 234 1.65 11.80 -1.75
CA GLU A 234 2.12 11.39 -3.08
C GLU A 234 0.97 10.80 -3.91
N PHE A 235 0.19 9.86 -3.34
CA PHE A 235 -0.94 9.24 -4.03
C PHE A 235 -2.03 10.25 -4.41
N LYS A 236 -2.23 11.29 -3.58
CA LYS A 236 -3.18 12.37 -3.84
C LYS A 236 -2.75 13.28 -4.99
N GLN A 237 -1.44 13.46 -5.15
CA GLN A 237 -0.84 14.33 -6.17
C GLN A 237 -0.64 13.65 -7.54
N LEU A 238 -0.77 12.32 -7.62
CA LEU A 238 -0.73 11.60 -8.90
C LEU A 238 -1.72 12.19 -9.89
N ILE A 239 -1.26 12.45 -11.12
CA ILE A 239 -2.14 12.84 -12.21
C ILE A 239 -3.07 11.68 -12.59
N SER A 240 -4.16 11.96 -13.30
CA SER A 240 -5.20 10.96 -13.59
C SER A 240 -4.67 9.68 -14.25
N VAL A 241 -3.74 9.79 -15.20
CA VAL A 241 -3.18 8.62 -15.91
C VAL A 241 -2.33 7.75 -14.97
N GLU A 242 -1.49 8.36 -14.15
CA GLU A 242 -0.66 7.65 -13.16
C GLU A 242 -1.53 7.00 -12.09
N LYS A 243 -2.55 7.73 -11.61
CA LYS A 243 -3.48 7.23 -10.60
C LYS A 243 -4.29 6.05 -11.11
N ASN A 244 -4.79 6.11 -12.35
CA ASN A 244 -5.51 5.00 -12.98
C ASN A 244 -4.61 3.77 -13.10
N ARG A 245 -3.36 3.95 -13.57
CA ARG A 245 -2.39 2.85 -13.65
C ARG A 245 -2.06 2.27 -12.29
N ALA A 246 -1.86 3.11 -11.26
CA ALA A 246 -1.59 2.66 -9.90
C ALA A 246 -2.76 1.84 -9.35
N ILE A 247 -4.00 2.31 -9.54
CA ILE A 247 -5.21 1.59 -9.12
C ILE A 247 -5.31 0.26 -9.87
N GLU A 248 -5.15 0.24 -11.20
CA GLU A 248 -5.24 -1.00 -12.00
C GLU A 248 -4.19 -2.04 -11.56
N GLN A 249 -2.95 -1.61 -11.32
CA GLN A 249 -1.89 -2.48 -10.79
C GLN A 249 -2.26 -3.02 -9.41
N SER A 250 -2.76 -2.17 -8.51
CA SER A 250 -3.17 -2.59 -7.17
C SER A 250 -4.38 -3.52 -7.21
N VAL A 251 -5.34 -3.33 -8.12
CA VAL A 251 -6.46 -4.27 -8.34
C VAL A 251 -5.93 -5.63 -8.75
N GLU A 252 -5.08 -5.67 -9.78
CA GLU A 252 -4.49 -6.91 -10.30
C GLU A 252 -3.75 -7.70 -9.21
N GLU A 253 -2.90 -7.02 -8.45
CA GLU A 253 -2.13 -7.63 -7.36
C GLU A 253 -3.05 -8.12 -6.23
N SER A 254 -4.12 -7.37 -5.93
CA SER A 254 -5.09 -7.74 -4.91
C SER A 254 -5.89 -8.98 -5.30
N LEU A 255 -6.25 -9.12 -6.58
CA LEU A 255 -6.91 -10.32 -7.10
C LEU A 255 -6.00 -11.55 -7.02
N LYS A 256 -4.72 -11.39 -7.34
CA LYS A 256 -3.73 -12.49 -7.27
C LYS A 256 -3.53 -12.95 -5.85
N LYS A 257 -3.29 -12.02 -4.92
CA LYS A 257 -3.03 -12.32 -3.51
C LYS A 257 -4.27 -12.86 -2.77
N SER A 258 -5.49 -12.43 -3.13
CA SER A 258 -6.72 -12.98 -2.54
C SER A 258 -7.14 -14.35 -3.12
N GLY A 259 -6.50 -14.77 -4.23
CA GLY A 259 -6.84 -15.99 -4.95
C GLY A 259 -8.10 -15.87 -5.83
N GLU A 260 -8.56 -14.66 -6.13
CA GLU A 260 -9.77 -14.41 -6.93
C GLU A 260 -9.49 -14.08 -8.40
N VAL A 261 -8.20 -14.06 -8.81
CA VAL A 261 -7.79 -13.65 -10.16
C VAL A 261 -8.42 -14.50 -11.27
N GLU A 262 -8.41 -15.83 -11.13
CA GLU A 262 -9.01 -16.72 -12.14
C GLU A 262 -10.53 -16.52 -12.25
N LYS A 263 -11.21 -16.32 -11.12
CA LYS A 263 -12.64 -16.04 -11.11
C LYS A 263 -12.98 -14.76 -11.87
N TYR A 264 -12.16 -13.72 -11.69
CA TYR A 264 -12.31 -12.48 -12.45
C TYR A 264 -12.05 -12.69 -13.95
N TYR A 265 -11.01 -13.45 -14.31
CA TYR A 265 -10.73 -13.75 -15.71
C TYR A 265 -11.87 -14.55 -16.36
N ASP A 266 -12.49 -15.49 -15.63
CA ASP A 266 -13.67 -16.22 -16.08
C ASP A 266 -14.88 -15.30 -16.30
N VAL A 267 -15.04 -14.24 -15.51
CA VAL A 267 -16.08 -13.22 -15.76
C VAL A 267 -15.85 -12.52 -17.08
N ILE A 268 -14.60 -12.18 -17.42
CA ILE A 268 -14.25 -11.56 -18.70
C ILE A 268 -14.57 -12.52 -19.86
N ARG A 269 -14.16 -13.79 -19.75
CA ARG A 269 -14.46 -14.83 -20.76
C ARG A 269 -15.96 -15.02 -20.94
N ASN A 270 -16.73 -15.12 -19.85
CA ASN A 270 -18.18 -15.26 -19.89
C ASN A 270 -18.88 -14.03 -20.49
N LYS A 271 -18.40 -12.82 -20.19
CA LYS A 271 -18.91 -11.57 -20.79
C LYS A 271 -18.64 -11.55 -22.29
N SER A 272 -17.45 -11.96 -22.71
CA SER A 272 -17.10 -12.08 -24.13
C SER A 272 -17.97 -13.11 -24.85
N LEU A 273 -18.18 -14.28 -24.27
CA LEU A 273 -19.07 -15.30 -24.84
C LEU A 273 -20.50 -14.80 -25.01
N LYS A 274 -21.04 -14.05 -24.03
CA LYS A 274 -22.36 -13.43 -24.15
C LYS A 274 -22.42 -12.41 -25.28
N LEU A 275 -21.38 -11.59 -25.44
CA LEU A 275 -21.28 -10.63 -26.56
C LEU A 275 -21.28 -11.38 -27.90
N PHE A 276 -20.46 -12.41 -28.04
CA PHE A 276 -20.35 -13.21 -29.24
C PHE A 276 -21.70 -13.86 -29.62
N ASN A 277 -22.35 -14.52 -28.65
CA ASN A 277 -23.66 -15.15 -28.87
C ASN A 277 -24.80 -14.16 -29.17
N SER A 278 -24.62 -12.89 -28.81
CA SER A 278 -25.57 -11.81 -29.16
C SER A 278 -25.32 -11.18 -30.54
N GLY A 279 -24.39 -11.74 -31.33
CA GLY A 279 -24.00 -11.22 -32.65
C GLY A 279 -23.00 -10.06 -32.59
N LYS A 280 -22.59 -9.63 -31.40
CA LYS A 280 -21.57 -8.58 -31.20
C LYS A 280 -20.17 -9.17 -31.22
N SER A 281 -19.82 -9.84 -32.30
CA SER A 281 -18.60 -10.64 -32.39
C SER A 281 -17.32 -9.80 -32.33
N ASN A 282 -17.33 -8.57 -32.88
CA ASN A 282 -16.19 -7.67 -32.80
C ASN A 282 -15.93 -7.23 -31.35
N ASP A 283 -16.98 -6.83 -30.61
CA ASP A 283 -16.88 -6.45 -29.19
C ASP A 283 -16.36 -7.61 -28.33
N ALA A 284 -16.76 -8.86 -28.65
CA ALA A 284 -16.29 -10.05 -27.95
C ALA A 284 -14.77 -10.28 -28.14
N ILE A 285 -14.30 -10.16 -29.39
CA ILE A 285 -12.89 -10.28 -29.77
C ILE A 285 -12.06 -9.16 -29.14
N GLU A 286 -12.55 -7.92 -29.20
CA GLU A 286 -11.90 -6.76 -28.61
C GLU A 286 -11.76 -6.92 -27.09
N LEU A 287 -12.81 -7.40 -26.41
CA LEU A 287 -12.78 -7.62 -24.97
C LEU A 287 -11.66 -8.59 -24.56
N ILE A 288 -11.53 -9.74 -25.23
CA ILE A 288 -10.46 -10.71 -24.91
C ILE A 288 -9.09 -10.14 -25.29
N THR A 289 -8.98 -9.51 -26.45
CA THR A 289 -7.70 -8.95 -26.93
C THR A 289 -7.20 -7.85 -25.99
N THR A 290 -8.06 -6.95 -25.55
CA THR A 290 -7.70 -5.82 -24.68
C THR A 290 -7.51 -6.27 -23.23
N GLU A 291 -8.48 -7.00 -22.66
CA GLU A 291 -8.42 -7.33 -21.24
C GLU A 291 -7.48 -8.49 -20.91
N MET A 292 -7.31 -9.45 -21.83
CA MET A 292 -6.48 -10.63 -21.59
C MET A 292 -5.13 -10.53 -22.26
N ILE A 293 -5.08 -10.30 -23.57
CA ILE A 293 -3.83 -10.36 -24.35
C ILE A 293 -2.96 -9.11 -24.10
N ALA A 294 -3.49 -7.91 -24.36
CA ALA A 294 -2.74 -6.66 -24.26
C ALA A 294 -2.25 -6.38 -22.84
N LYS A 295 -3.05 -6.75 -21.83
CA LYS A 295 -2.69 -6.64 -20.40
C LYS A 295 -1.83 -7.80 -19.88
N LYS A 296 -1.40 -8.72 -20.75
CA LYS A 296 -0.55 -9.88 -20.41
C LYS A 296 -1.13 -10.78 -19.31
N ARG A 297 -2.46 -10.94 -19.33
CA ARG A 297 -3.22 -11.83 -18.44
C ARG A 297 -3.58 -13.16 -19.09
N ALA A 298 -3.46 -13.23 -20.41
CA ALA A 298 -3.89 -14.38 -21.20
C ALA A 298 -3.13 -15.66 -20.84
N SER A 299 -3.92 -16.68 -20.51
CA SER A 299 -3.53 -18.08 -20.45
C SER A 299 -3.92 -18.78 -21.75
N TYR A 300 -3.51 -20.05 -21.92
CA TYR A 300 -3.89 -20.85 -23.06
C TYR A 300 -5.42 -20.84 -23.30
N LYS A 301 -6.25 -20.82 -22.24
CA LYS A 301 -7.71 -20.75 -22.35
C LYS A 301 -8.21 -19.55 -23.17
N ASP A 302 -7.55 -18.40 -23.02
CA ASP A 302 -7.94 -17.16 -23.69
C ASP A 302 -7.63 -17.20 -25.18
N TYR A 303 -6.53 -17.88 -25.57
CA TYR A 303 -6.25 -18.19 -26.97
C TYR A 303 -7.25 -19.20 -27.52
N GLY A 304 -7.68 -20.20 -26.73
CA GLY A 304 -8.77 -21.10 -27.13
C GLY A 304 -10.04 -20.32 -27.50
N VAL A 305 -10.53 -19.50 -26.58
CA VAL A 305 -11.73 -18.66 -26.77
C VAL A 305 -11.60 -17.75 -28.00
N LEU A 306 -10.47 -17.05 -28.14
CA LEU A 306 -10.27 -16.14 -29.26
C LEU A 306 -10.16 -16.88 -30.61
N GLY A 307 -9.51 -18.05 -30.62
CA GLY A 307 -9.40 -18.89 -31.79
C GLY A 307 -10.77 -19.42 -32.24
N ASP A 308 -11.63 -19.82 -31.29
CA ASP A 308 -12.99 -20.29 -31.56
C ASP A 308 -13.83 -19.18 -32.20
N TYR A 309 -13.71 -17.94 -31.73
CA TYR A 309 -14.37 -16.81 -32.38
C TYR A 309 -13.91 -16.61 -33.82
N TYR A 310 -12.60 -16.67 -34.08
CA TYR A 310 -12.10 -16.56 -35.45
C TYR A 310 -12.54 -17.72 -36.34
N LEU A 311 -12.55 -18.95 -35.82
CA LEU A 311 -12.99 -20.14 -36.53
C LEU A 311 -14.45 -20.00 -36.97
N LEU A 312 -15.34 -19.66 -36.03
CA LEU A 312 -16.77 -19.50 -36.27
C LEU A 312 -17.08 -18.32 -37.21
N LEU A 313 -16.24 -17.29 -37.22
CA LEU A 313 -16.32 -16.17 -38.17
C LEU A 313 -15.62 -16.45 -39.51
N LYS A 314 -15.21 -17.69 -39.78
CA LYS A 314 -14.54 -18.12 -41.02
C LYS A 314 -13.18 -17.44 -41.27
N GLN A 315 -12.55 -16.90 -40.23
CA GLN A 315 -11.21 -16.30 -40.26
C GLN A 315 -10.14 -17.36 -39.97
N TYR A 316 -10.06 -18.40 -40.81
CA TYR A 316 -9.30 -19.62 -40.53
C TYR A 316 -7.80 -19.39 -40.29
N THR A 317 -7.17 -18.49 -41.05
CA THR A 317 -5.74 -18.16 -40.86
C THR A 317 -5.48 -17.58 -39.46
N LYS A 318 -6.35 -16.71 -38.97
CA LYS A 318 -6.23 -16.14 -37.63
C LYS A 318 -6.54 -17.17 -36.55
N ALA A 319 -7.55 -18.01 -36.77
CA ALA A 319 -7.88 -19.10 -35.86
C ALA A 319 -6.66 -20.03 -35.68
N GLU A 320 -6.04 -20.45 -36.79
CA GLU A 320 -4.82 -21.26 -36.77
C GLU A 320 -3.68 -20.62 -36.00
N GLU A 321 -3.41 -19.33 -36.27
CA GLU A 321 -2.35 -18.60 -35.58
C GLU A 321 -2.59 -18.55 -34.07
N ILE A 322 -3.80 -18.20 -33.65
CA ILE A 322 -4.18 -18.06 -32.25
C ILE A 322 -4.17 -19.42 -31.54
N TYR A 323 -4.68 -20.49 -32.16
CA TYR A 323 -4.61 -21.83 -31.58
C TYR A 323 -3.15 -22.28 -31.40
N ASN A 324 -2.27 -21.99 -32.37
CA ASN A 324 -0.84 -22.28 -32.22
C ASN A 324 -0.19 -21.48 -31.10
N GLN A 325 -0.62 -20.24 -30.83
CA GLN A 325 -0.14 -19.47 -29.67
C GLN A 325 -0.60 -20.11 -28.35
N GLY A 326 -1.86 -20.56 -28.27
CA GLY A 326 -2.37 -21.30 -27.11
C GLY A 326 -1.63 -22.62 -26.86
N LEU A 327 -1.39 -23.39 -27.92
CA LEU A 327 -0.64 -24.64 -27.87
C LEU A 327 0.82 -24.42 -27.43
N LYS A 328 1.46 -23.31 -27.82
CA LYS A 328 2.80 -22.95 -27.31
C LYS A 328 2.81 -22.74 -25.80
N GLN A 329 1.73 -22.22 -25.22
CA GLN A 329 1.63 -22.05 -23.77
C GLN A 329 1.33 -23.35 -23.04
N ASN A 330 0.50 -24.22 -23.63
CA ASN A 330 0.18 -25.53 -23.06
C ASN A 330 0.20 -26.63 -24.14
N PRO A 331 1.37 -27.23 -24.42
CA PRO A 331 1.50 -28.25 -25.47
C PRO A 331 0.73 -29.55 -25.18
N SER A 332 0.39 -29.81 -23.92
CA SER A 332 -0.40 -30.98 -23.51
C SER A 332 -1.91 -30.80 -23.70
N GLU A 333 -2.38 -29.58 -23.98
CA GLU A 333 -3.81 -29.32 -24.17
C GLU A 333 -4.28 -29.82 -25.54
N ILE A 334 -4.85 -31.02 -25.56
CA ILE A 334 -5.30 -31.68 -26.78
C ILE A 334 -6.48 -30.97 -27.46
N ASN A 335 -7.22 -30.10 -26.76
CA ASN A 335 -8.29 -29.31 -27.37
C ASN A 335 -7.76 -28.42 -28.51
N PHE A 336 -6.52 -27.93 -28.44
CA PHE A 336 -5.93 -27.19 -29.57
C PHE A 336 -5.68 -28.06 -30.79
N GLN A 337 -5.36 -29.34 -30.61
CA GLN A 337 -5.21 -30.28 -31.72
C GLN A 337 -6.56 -30.49 -32.41
N LEU A 338 -7.62 -30.65 -31.63
CA LEU A 338 -8.98 -30.76 -32.15
C LEU A 338 -9.38 -29.51 -32.95
N ASN A 339 -9.15 -28.33 -32.38
CA ASN A 339 -9.44 -27.05 -33.02
C ASN A 339 -8.63 -26.83 -34.30
N LEU A 340 -7.35 -27.22 -34.33
CA LEU A 340 -6.53 -27.20 -35.54
C LEU A 340 -7.02 -28.20 -36.59
N ALA A 341 -7.49 -29.39 -36.20
CA ALA A 341 -8.12 -30.33 -37.12
C ALA A 341 -9.36 -29.72 -37.79
N HIS A 342 -10.17 -28.96 -37.05
CA HIS A 342 -11.29 -28.20 -37.61
C HIS A 342 -10.84 -27.13 -38.60
N VAL A 343 -9.81 -26.35 -38.27
CA VAL A 343 -9.21 -25.38 -39.21
C VAL A 343 -8.77 -26.07 -40.49
N TYR A 344 -8.09 -27.21 -40.40
CA TYR A 344 -7.61 -27.98 -41.55
C TYR A 344 -8.75 -28.50 -42.41
N LEU A 345 -9.85 -28.90 -41.78
CA LEU A 345 -11.07 -29.33 -42.45
C LEU A 345 -11.68 -28.22 -43.32
N PHE A 346 -11.68 -26.97 -42.83
CA PHE A 346 -12.24 -25.81 -43.53
C PHE A 346 -11.29 -25.11 -44.51
N THR A 347 -10.01 -25.49 -44.49
CA THR A 347 -8.96 -24.94 -45.38
C THR A 347 -8.49 -25.97 -46.41
N ASP A 348 -9.32 -26.99 -46.69
CA ASP A 348 -9.07 -28.09 -47.63
C ASP A 348 -7.82 -28.94 -47.35
N ARG A 349 -7.26 -28.82 -46.14
CA ARG A 349 -6.15 -29.64 -45.63
C ARG A 349 -6.69 -30.93 -45.00
N VAL A 350 -7.59 -31.61 -45.72
CA VAL A 350 -8.37 -32.74 -45.18
C VAL A 350 -7.47 -33.88 -44.71
N SER A 351 -6.36 -34.17 -45.39
CA SER A 351 -5.41 -35.21 -44.95
C SER A 351 -4.87 -34.92 -43.55
N GLN A 352 -4.44 -33.67 -43.29
CA GLN A 352 -3.91 -33.28 -42.00
C GLN A 352 -4.98 -33.33 -40.90
N ALA A 353 -6.23 -32.97 -41.22
CA ALA A 353 -7.35 -33.11 -40.30
C ALA A 353 -7.58 -34.59 -39.91
N LYS A 354 -7.53 -35.51 -40.89
CA LYS A 354 -7.68 -36.95 -40.66
C LYS A 354 -6.59 -37.49 -39.74
N ASP A 355 -5.32 -37.16 -40.02
CA ASP A 355 -4.18 -37.63 -39.22
C ASP A 355 -4.34 -37.27 -37.73
N ILE A 356 -4.82 -36.05 -37.45
CA ILE A 356 -5.09 -35.62 -36.07
C ILE A 356 -6.27 -36.40 -35.48
N HIS A 357 -7.39 -36.49 -36.19
CA HIS A 357 -8.56 -37.20 -35.67
C HIS A 357 -8.29 -38.69 -35.42
N GLU A 358 -7.51 -39.37 -36.26
CA GLU A 358 -7.07 -40.76 -36.06
C GLU A 358 -6.25 -40.88 -34.78
N LYS A 359 -5.22 -40.03 -34.64
CA LYS A 359 -4.29 -40.04 -33.51
C LYS A 359 -4.97 -39.84 -32.16
N TYR A 360 -5.98 -38.97 -32.07
CA TYR A 360 -6.61 -38.60 -30.80
C TYR A 360 -8.01 -39.20 -30.59
N SER A 361 -8.49 -40.04 -31.50
CA SER A 361 -9.85 -40.63 -31.52
C SER A 361 -10.29 -41.31 -30.20
N ASN A 362 -9.35 -41.86 -29.43
CA ASN A 362 -9.61 -42.56 -28.17
C ASN A 362 -9.34 -41.72 -26.92
N GLN A 363 -9.09 -40.42 -27.07
CA GLN A 363 -8.80 -39.51 -25.96
C GLN A 363 -10.07 -38.87 -25.38
N THR A 364 -9.96 -38.42 -24.13
CA THR A 364 -10.99 -37.64 -23.44
C THR A 364 -10.48 -36.22 -23.25
N LEU A 365 -11.33 -35.24 -23.55
CA LEU A 365 -11.01 -33.83 -23.39
C LEU A 365 -11.21 -33.39 -21.93
N PHE A 366 -10.61 -32.26 -21.55
CA PHE A 366 -10.80 -31.69 -20.21
C PHE A 366 -12.27 -31.40 -19.87
N THR A 367 -13.13 -31.21 -20.88
CA THR A 367 -14.58 -31.04 -20.70
C THR A 367 -15.28 -32.32 -20.22
N GLY A 368 -14.60 -33.47 -20.23
CA GLY A 368 -15.15 -34.78 -19.90
C GLY A 368 -15.71 -35.54 -21.11
N ASN A 369 -15.92 -34.86 -22.24
CA ASN A 369 -16.37 -35.50 -23.48
C ASN A 369 -15.24 -36.34 -24.09
N SER A 370 -15.59 -37.50 -24.65
CA SER A 370 -14.66 -38.18 -25.56
C SER A 370 -14.42 -37.33 -26.81
N TRP A 371 -13.27 -37.53 -27.46
CA TRP A 371 -12.93 -36.86 -28.72
C TRP A 371 -14.05 -37.01 -29.76
N LYS A 372 -14.60 -38.23 -29.88
CA LYS A 372 -15.68 -38.55 -30.82
C LYS A 372 -16.97 -37.78 -30.53
N GLU A 373 -17.34 -37.66 -29.25
CA GLU A 373 -18.52 -36.90 -28.83
C GLU A 373 -18.34 -35.41 -29.11
N GLN A 374 -17.17 -34.85 -28.78
CA GLN A 374 -16.91 -33.44 -29.02
C GLN A 374 -16.94 -33.09 -30.50
N VAL A 375 -16.30 -33.88 -31.38
CA VAL A 375 -16.36 -33.67 -32.85
C VAL A 375 -17.81 -33.62 -33.35
N LYS A 376 -18.67 -34.49 -32.83
CA LYS A 376 -20.10 -34.50 -33.19
C LYS A 376 -20.84 -33.26 -32.70
N LEU A 377 -20.50 -32.72 -31.53
CA LEU A 377 -21.07 -31.47 -31.00
C LEU A 377 -20.60 -30.29 -31.85
N ASP A 378 -19.30 -30.21 -32.13
CA ASP A 378 -18.69 -29.13 -32.89
C ASP A 378 -19.26 -29.08 -34.31
N PHE A 379 -19.43 -30.23 -34.98
CA PHE A 379 -20.03 -30.29 -36.31
C PHE A 379 -21.48 -29.76 -36.34
N LYS A 380 -22.27 -30.00 -35.28
CA LYS A 380 -23.62 -29.42 -35.17
C LYS A 380 -23.55 -27.91 -34.98
N GLU A 381 -22.62 -27.43 -34.16
CA GLU A 381 -22.41 -25.99 -33.97
C GLU A 381 -21.95 -25.31 -35.26
N PHE A 382 -20.98 -25.89 -35.97
CA PHE A 382 -20.49 -25.38 -37.25
C PHE A 382 -21.60 -25.26 -38.29
N GLN A 383 -22.52 -26.23 -38.37
CA GLN A 383 -23.70 -26.13 -39.22
C GLN A 383 -24.61 -24.96 -38.84
N LYS A 384 -24.84 -24.74 -37.53
CA LYS A 384 -25.62 -23.60 -37.02
C LYS A 384 -24.98 -22.26 -37.40
N PHE A 385 -23.65 -22.17 -37.43
CA PHE A 385 -22.91 -21.00 -37.88
C PHE A 385 -22.70 -20.93 -39.40
N GLY A 386 -23.25 -21.88 -40.17
CA GLY A 386 -23.17 -21.90 -41.63
C GLY A 386 -21.76 -22.14 -42.17
N LEU A 387 -20.96 -22.95 -41.48
CA LEU A 387 -19.65 -23.43 -41.96
C LEU A 387 -19.83 -24.61 -42.93
N PRO A 388 -18.87 -24.85 -43.85
CA PRO A 388 -18.92 -25.97 -44.81
C PRO A 388 -19.02 -27.34 -44.12
N SER A 389 -19.78 -28.28 -44.67
CA SER A 389 -20.00 -29.60 -44.04
C SER A 389 -19.62 -30.81 -44.89
N ASP A 390 -19.06 -30.58 -46.08
CA ASP A 390 -18.80 -31.62 -47.10
C ASP A 390 -17.90 -32.75 -46.59
N ASN A 391 -16.96 -32.42 -45.70
CA ASN A 391 -15.98 -33.37 -45.18
C ASN A 391 -16.37 -33.98 -43.83
N PHE A 392 -17.49 -33.58 -43.21
CA PHE A 392 -17.87 -34.06 -41.86
C PHE A 392 -18.08 -35.58 -41.84
N LYS A 393 -18.80 -36.11 -42.84
CA LYS A 393 -19.02 -37.57 -42.98
C LYS A 393 -17.71 -38.34 -43.16
N LYS A 394 -16.70 -37.75 -43.79
CA LYS A 394 -15.39 -38.38 -43.99
C LYS A 394 -14.65 -38.52 -42.65
N ILE A 395 -14.70 -37.49 -41.80
CA ILE A 395 -14.10 -37.53 -40.47
C ILE A 395 -14.84 -38.50 -39.55
N LEU A 396 -16.18 -38.48 -39.55
CA LEU A 396 -16.96 -39.38 -38.69
C LEU A 396 -16.64 -40.87 -38.96
N ARG A 397 -16.50 -41.27 -40.22
CA ARG A 397 -16.12 -42.66 -40.59
C ARG A 397 -14.74 -43.11 -40.11
N ILE A 398 -13.86 -42.17 -39.77
CA ILE A 398 -12.49 -42.45 -39.34
C ILE A 398 -12.42 -42.62 -37.83
N ILE A 399 -13.28 -41.90 -37.11
CA ILE A 399 -13.30 -41.92 -35.66
C ILE A 399 -14.39 -42.82 -35.09
N GLU A 400 -15.41 -43.20 -35.85
CA GLU A 400 -16.40 -44.22 -35.45
C GLU A 400 -15.84 -45.62 -35.66
#